data_AF-A0A2K0UGD3-F1
#
_entry.id   AF-A0A2K0UGD3-F1
#
_cell.length_a   1.000
_cell.length_b   1.000
_cell.length_c   1.000
_cell.angle_alpha   90.00
_cell.angle_beta   90.00
_cell.angle_gamma   90.00
#
_symmetry.space_group_name_H-M   'P 1'
#
loop_
_entity.id
_entity.type
_entity.pdbx_description
1 polymer ?
#
loop_
_entity_poly.entity_id
_entity_poly.type
_entity_poly.pdbx_seq_one_letter_code
_entity_poly.pdbx_strand_id
1 'polypeptide(L)'
;MAPSVTETVTQVTENLKQKPAASLKDQIQPTLETGHREPLKLSGALDQFKQFEVTPVIGKEFVDVDLAEWLRAPNSDELLRDLAITVSQRGVVFFRKQDNITNDLQKELVQRLGELSGKPATSGLHIHPVNNGARDHGVEDNEISVISSEQAKKIYADRFLKTNKRQSQKSQWHSDITFEPIPSDYALLRLTELPSTGGDTLWASGYELYDRISKPLQKFFDGLTAYYAQPGFKEAADHNGFSLFSTPRGAPENIGDVLEAIHPVIRTNPVTGWKSVFAVGHHVQHIHGLSEDESKYFLDWFVRLIVENHDLQVRNRWQNVNDLAIWDNRSVYHAATPDYLHQGLGERTGSRSVSLGEKPYFDPQSVSRREALEKA
;
A
#
# COMPACT_ATOMS: atom_id res chain seq x y z
N MET A 1 60.61 10.33 -3.12
CA MET A 1 60.01 10.76 -4.40
C MET A 1 58.57 10.28 -4.40
N ALA A 2 57.62 11.20 -4.38
CA ALA A 2 56.19 10.90 -4.37
C ALA A 2 55.75 10.49 -5.79
N PRO A 3 54.85 9.49 -5.95
CA PRO A 3 54.32 9.16 -7.26
C PRO A 3 53.45 10.31 -7.77
N SER A 4 53.49 10.53 -9.09
CA SER A 4 52.87 11.68 -9.74
C SER A 4 51.34 11.55 -9.80
N VAL A 5 50.67 12.70 -9.72
CA VAL A 5 49.21 12.88 -9.73
C VAL A 5 48.53 12.32 -11.00
N THR A 6 49.29 11.89 -12.00
CA THR A 6 48.78 11.39 -13.28
C THR A 6 48.51 9.89 -13.30
N GLU A 7 49.03 9.11 -12.35
CA GLU A 7 48.79 7.65 -12.28
C GLU A 7 47.53 7.28 -11.50
N THR A 8 46.99 8.18 -10.68
CA THR A 8 45.77 7.93 -9.88
C THR A 8 44.47 8.20 -10.65
N VAL A 9 44.53 8.87 -11.81
CA VAL A 9 43.34 9.25 -12.60
C VAL A 9 42.96 8.18 -13.62
N THR A 10 43.91 7.35 -14.06
CA THR A 10 43.66 6.29 -15.04
C THR A 10 43.04 5.03 -14.42
N GLN A 11 43.21 4.79 -13.12
CA GLN A 11 42.54 3.68 -12.42
C GLN A 11 41.10 3.98 -11.98
N VAL A 12 40.65 5.24 -12.01
CA VAL A 12 39.27 5.62 -11.67
C VAL A 12 38.36 5.64 -12.92
N THR A 13 38.94 5.70 -14.13
CA THR A 13 38.17 5.82 -15.38
C THR A 13 38.00 4.53 -16.17
N GLU A 14 38.65 3.41 -15.78
CA GLU A 14 38.46 2.10 -16.44
C GLU A 14 37.38 1.19 -15.81
N ASN A 15 36.75 1.58 -14.69
CA ASN A 15 35.64 0.81 -14.09
C ASN A 15 34.23 1.22 -14.56
N LEU A 16 34.10 2.09 -15.57
CA LEU A 16 32.81 2.52 -16.14
C LEU A 16 32.50 1.89 -17.51
N LYS A 17 32.95 0.65 -17.73
CA LYS A 17 32.31 -0.28 -18.68
C LYS A 17 31.64 -1.42 -17.92
N GLN A 18 30.85 -1.09 -16.89
CA GLN A 18 29.84 -2.03 -16.43
C GLN A 18 28.87 -2.22 -17.61
N LYS A 19 28.65 -3.48 -18.02
CA LYS A 19 27.49 -3.85 -18.82
C LYS A 19 26.27 -3.13 -18.20
N PRO A 20 25.35 -2.56 -19.00
CA PRO A 20 24.10 -2.06 -18.42
C PRO A 20 23.53 -3.16 -17.53
N ALA A 21 23.28 -2.83 -16.27
CA ALA A 21 22.65 -3.77 -15.35
C ALA A 21 21.41 -4.33 -16.06
N ALA A 22 21.25 -5.65 -16.07
CA ALA A 22 20.09 -6.25 -16.71
C ALA A 22 18.83 -5.61 -16.11
N SER A 23 17.90 -5.20 -16.97
CA SER A 23 16.60 -4.67 -16.56
C SER A 23 16.00 -5.57 -15.47
N LEU A 24 15.44 -4.97 -14.42
CA LEU A 24 14.81 -5.73 -13.34
C LEU A 24 13.77 -6.71 -13.89
N LYS A 25 13.05 -6.30 -14.95
CA LYS A 25 12.07 -7.12 -15.68
C LYS A 25 12.65 -8.38 -16.32
N ASP A 26 13.89 -8.30 -16.82
CA ASP A 26 14.51 -9.37 -17.63
C ASP A 26 15.30 -10.37 -16.76
N GLN A 27 15.27 -10.20 -15.44
CA GLN A 27 15.91 -11.14 -14.52
C GLN A 27 15.14 -12.47 -14.51
N ILE A 28 15.85 -13.58 -14.74
CA ILE A 28 15.22 -14.90 -14.87
C ILE A 28 14.53 -15.31 -13.56
N GLN A 29 15.24 -15.22 -12.43
CA GLN A 29 14.70 -15.39 -11.08
C GLN A 29 15.55 -14.57 -10.09
N PRO A 30 15.12 -13.34 -9.77
CA PRO A 30 15.74 -12.56 -8.70
C PRO A 30 15.74 -13.33 -7.38
N THR A 31 16.78 -13.12 -6.56
CA THR A 31 16.84 -13.67 -5.21
C THR A 31 15.64 -13.18 -4.40
N LEU A 32 14.86 -14.11 -3.88
CA LEU A 32 13.76 -13.82 -2.97
C LEU A 32 14.32 -13.43 -1.60
N GLU A 33 13.88 -12.30 -1.07
CA GLU A 33 14.19 -11.91 0.30
C GLU A 33 13.48 -12.84 1.27
N THR A 34 14.24 -13.41 2.21
CA THR A 34 13.70 -14.30 3.25
C THR A 34 14.09 -13.84 4.64
N GLY A 35 13.22 -14.09 5.62
CA GLY A 35 13.47 -13.79 7.02
C GLY A 35 12.37 -14.36 7.90
N HIS A 36 12.57 -14.38 9.21
CA HIS A 36 11.57 -14.83 10.17
C HIS A 36 11.37 -13.80 11.28
N ARG A 37 10.11 -13.56 11.65
CA ARG A 37 9.72 -12.72 12.78
C ARG A 37 8.54 -13.39 13.48
N GLU A 38 8.60 -13.44 14.80
CA GLU A 38 7.51 -13.94 15.61
C GLU A 38 6.28 -13.01 15.50
N PRO A 39 5.07 -13.54 15.26
CA PRO A 39 3.86 -12.74 15.23
C PRO A 39 3.65 -11.95 16.52
N LEU A 40 3.24 -10.69 16.37
CA LEU A 40 2.90 -9.86 17.51
C LEU A 40 1.57 -10.32 18.14
N LYS A 41 1.52 -10.28 19.47
CA LYS A 41 0.33 -10.62 20.26
C LYS A 41 -0.34 -9.35 20.78
N LEU A 42 -1.67 -9.36 20.76
CA LEU A 42 -2.50 -8.33 21.40
C LEU A 42 -2.28 -8.35 22.91
N SER A 43 -2.27 -7.17 23.52
CA SER A 43 -2.28 -6.99 24.98
C SER A 43 -3.71 -7.07 25.54
N GLY A 44 -4.72 -6.78 24.71
CA GLY A 44 -6.12 -6.65 25.13
C GLY A 44 -6.51 -5.21 25.45
N ALA A 45 -5.61 -4.23 25.22
CA ALA A 45 -5.86 -2.82 25.56
C ALA A 45 -7.06 -2.22 24.84
N LEU A 46 -7.43 -2.78 23.68
CA LEU A 46 -8.57 -2.35 22.88
C LEU A 46 -9.92 -3.00 23.27
N ASP A 47 -9.92 -4.01 24.14
CA ASP A 47 -11.14 -4.78 24.48
C ASP A 47 -12.17 -3.95 25.26
N GLN A 48 -11.72 -2.87 25.90
CA GLN A 48 -12.58 -1.93 26.61
C GLN A 48 -13.43 -1.05 25.68
N PHE A 49 -13.08 -0.94 24.40
CA PHE A 49 -13.78 -0.08 23.45
C PHE A 49 -14.85 -0.87 22.71
N LYS A 50 -15.99 -0.22 22.47
CA LYS A 50 -17.07 -0.80 21.68
C LYS A 50 -16.60 -0.99 20.25
N GLN A 51 -16.67 -2.22 19.75
CA GLN A 51 -16.20 -2.59 18.43
C GLN A 51 -17.04 -3.73 17.85
N PHE A 52 -17.04 -3.87 16.53
CA PHE A 52 -17.64 -5.02 15.85
C PHE A 52 -16.88 -5.34 14.55
N GLU A 53 -16.94 -6.62 14.14
CA GLU A 53 -16.44 -7.04 12.83
C GLU A 53 -17.44 -6.62 11.75
N VAL A 54 -16.97 -5.89 10.73
CA VAL A 54 -17.84 -5.44 9.63
C VAL A 54 -18.22 -6.60 8.72
N THR A 55 -17.28 -7.51 8.50
CA THR A 55 -17.51 -8.81 7.84
C THR A 55 -16.72 -9.89 8.58
N PRO A 56 -17.02 -11.18 8.39
CA PRO A 56 -16.24 -12.26 9.02
C PRO A 56 -14.75 -12.23 8.63
N VAL A 57 -14.44 -11.92 7.37
CA VAL A 57 -13.08 -12.06 6.81
C VAL A 57 -12.21 -10.83 7.01
N ILE A 58 -12.78 -9.63 6.88
CA ILE A 58 -12.04 -8.35 6.78
C ILE A 58 -12.90 -7.21 7.32
N GLY A 59 -12.25 -6.19 7.88
CA GLY A 59 -12.93 -5.02 8.41
C GLY A 59 -13.30 -5.19 9.88
N LYS A 60 -13.08 -4.12 10.64
CA LYS A 60 -13.56 -3.91 12.00
C LYS A 60 -13.85 -2.43 12.19
N GLU A 61 -14.90 -2.09 12.92
CA GLU A 61 -15.24 -0.70 13.23
C GLU A 61 -15.21 -0.49 14.74
N PHE A 62 -14.51 0.56 15.17
CA PHE A 62 -14.54 1.06 16.55
C PHE A 62 -15.59 2.15 16.66
N VAL A 63 -16.46 2.02 17.65
CA VAL A 63 -17.64 2.86 17.83
C VAL A 63 -17.39 3.83 18.98
N ASP A 64 -17.77 5.10 18.77
CA ASP A 64 -17.65 6.16 19.78
C ASP A 64 -16.21 6.35 20.32
N VAL A 65 -15.20 6.18 19.45
CA VAL A 65 -13.77 6.37 19.74
C VAL A 65 -13.25 7.64 19.09
N ASP A 66 -12.45 8.42 19.82
CA ASP A 66 -11.63 9.52 19.30
C ASP A 66 -10.15 9.13 19.31
N LEU A 67 -9.55 8.97 18.13
CA LEU A 67 -8.14 8.63 17.98
C LEU A 67 -7.20 9.71 18.53
N ALA A 68 -7.64 10.97 18.60
CA ALA A 68 -6.83 12.04 19.21
C ALA A 68 -6.69 11.85 20.72
N GLU A 69 -7.68 11.23 21.38
CA GLU A 69 -7.58 10.85 22.79
C GLU A 69 -6.64 9.67 22.97
N TRP A 70 -6.69 8.65 22.10
CA TRP A 70 -5.76 7.52 22.13
C TRP A 70 -4.31 7.96 21.95
N LEU A 71 -4.04 8.93 21.06
CA LEU A 71 -2.69 9.49 20.86
C LEU A 71 -2.14 10.18 22.11
N ARG A 72 -3.02 10.74 22.95
CA ARG A 72 -2.66 11.51 24.16
C ARG A 72 -2.81 10.71 25.46
N ALA A 73 -3.35 9.50 25.40
CA ALA A 73 -3.59 8.67 26.56
C ALA A 73 -2.25 8.26 27.24
N PRO A 74 -2.21 8.10 28.57
CA PRO A 74 -1.00 7.64 29.26
C PRO A 74 -0.47 6.29 28.77
N ASN A 75 -1.35 5.42 28.26
CA ASN A 75 -1.01 4.12 27.67
C ASN A 75 -1.11 4.13 26.13
N SER A 76 -0.88 5.29 25.49
CA SER A 76 -1.01 5.48 24.05
C SER A 76 -0.25 4.43 23.22
N ASP A 77 1.00 4.11 23.58
CA ASP A 77 1.79 3.10 22.86
C ASP A 77 1.14 1.72 22.86
N GLU A 78 0.53 1.32 23.98
CA GLU A 78 -0.16 0.04 24.09
C GLU A 78 -1.41 0.00 23.21
N LEU A 79 -2.21 1.07 23.25
CA LEU A 79 -3.41 1.23 22.41
C LEU A 79 -3.05 1.20 20.91
N LEU A 80 -2.04 1.95 20.50
CA LEU A 80 -1.64 2.06 19.10
C LEU A 80 -0.95 0.78 18.61
N ARG A 81 -0.19 0.09 19.46
CA ARG A 81 0.39 -1.21 19.12
C ARG A 81 -0.71 -2.25 18.89
N ASP A 82 -1.69 -2.35 19.79
CA ASP A 82 -2.83 -3.25 19.59
C ASP A 82 -3.68 -2.84 18.38
N LEU A 83 -3.76 -1.53 18.09
CA LEU A 83 -4.43 -1.03 16.88
C LEU A 83 -3.69 -1.52 15.64
N ALA A 84 -2.36 -1.38 15.58
CA ALA A 84 -1.54 -1.85 14.46
C ALA A 84 -1.74 -3.35 14.22
N ILE A 85 -1.67 -4.17 15.28
CA ILE A 85 -1.92 -5.63 15.20
C ILE A 85 -3.35 -5.91 14.72
N THR A 86 -4.34 -5.17 15.24
CA THR A 86 -5.74 -5.32 14.84
C THR A 86 -5.93 -4.96 13.38
N VAL A 87 -5.32 -3.89 12.88
CA VAL A 87 -5.35 -3.51 11.46
C VAL A 87 -4.71 -4.61 10.61
N SER A 88 -3.56 -5.13 11.01
CA SER A 88 -2.90 -6.22 10.29
C SER A 88 -3.72 -7.50 10.26
N GLN A 89 -4.37 -7.89 11.35
CA GLN A 89 -5.21 -9.09 11.40
C GLN A 89 -6.53 -8.92 10.63
N ARG A 90 -7.16 -7.74 10.72
CA ARG A 90 -8.48 -7.44 10.15
C ARG A 90 -8.41 -6.78 8.78
N GLY A 91 -7.22 -6.50 8.27
CA GLY A 91 -6.95 -5.81 7.02
C GLY A 91 -7.22 -4.30 7.06
N VAL A 92 -8.40 -3.89 7.52
CA VAL A 92 -8.82 -2.48 7.61
C VAL A 92 -9.66 -2.25 8.86
N VAL A 93 -9.49 -1.08 9.46
CA VAL A 93 -10.30 -0.59 10.59
C VAL A 93 -10.93 0.76 10.26
N PHE A 94 -12.14 0.99 10.77
CA PHE A 94 -12.93 2.18 10.52
C PHE A 94 -13.24 2.95 11.80
N PHE A 95 -13.28 4.27 11.66
CA PHE A 95 -13.66 5.23 12.70
C PHE A 95 -14.55 6.30 12.08
N ARG A 96 -15.52 6.80 12.85
CA ARG A 96 -16.47 7.82 12.39
C ARG A 96 -16.17 9.17 13.04
N LYS A 97 -16.42 10.26 12.32
CA LYS A 97 -16.35 11.65 12.84
C LYS A 97 -15.08 11.96 13.65
N GLN A 98 -13.91 11.67 13.10
CA GLN A 98 -12.62 11.95 13.74
C GLN A 98 -12.26 13.44 13.63
N ASP A 99 -13.13 14.30 14.18
CA ASP A 99 -13.08 15.76 14.03
C ASP A 99 -11.84 16.39 14.69
N ASN A 100 -11.28 15.72 15.69
CA ASN A 100 -10.10 16.17 16.43
C ASN A 100 -8.77 15.71 15.81
N ILE A 101 -8.80 14.89 14.75
CA ILE A 101 -7.60 14.48 14.03
C ILE A 101 -7.21 15.56 13.02
N THR A 102 -6.09 16.24 13.25
CA THR A 102 -5.47 17.15 12.27
C THR A 102 -4.60 16.37 11.29
N ASN A 103 -4.05 17.02 10.25
CA ASN A 103 -3.06 16.38 9.38
C ASN A 103 -1.82 15.94 10.16
N ASP A 104 -1.34 16.75 11.10
CA ASP A 104 -0.19 16.40 11.95
C ASP A 104 -0.47 15.16 12.81
N LEU A 105 -1.63 15.11 13.48
CA LEU A 105 -2.01 13.93 14.28
C LEU A 105 -2.24 12.69 13.41
N GLN A 106 -2.78 12.86 12.20
CA GLN A 106 -2.94 11.78 11.24
C GLN A 106 -1.58 11.22 10.76
N LYS A 107 -0.56 12.08 10.58
CA LYS A 107 0.81 11.67 10.27
C LYS A 107 1.46 10.95 11.45
N GLU A 108 1.36 11.52 12.65
CA GLU A 108 1.86 10.90 13.88
C GLU A 108 1.25 9.50 14.08
N LEU A 109 -0.07 9.39 13.93
CA LEU A 109 -0.79 8.14 14.10
C LEU A 109 -0.26 7.04 13.16
N VAL A 110 -0.29 7.26 11.85
CA VAL A 110 0.13 6.23 10.89
C VAL A 110 1.62 5.88 11.03
N GLN A 111 2.46 6.87 11.36
CA GLN A 111 3.88 6.66 11.61
C GLN A 111 4.11 5.76 12.83
N ARG A 112 3.43 6.05 13.95
CA ARG A 112 3.53 5.29 15.20
C ARG A 112 3.00 3.87 15.07
N LEU A 113 1.96 3.61 14.27
CA LEU A 113 1.52 2.24 13.98
C LEU A 113 2.64 1.39 13.38
N GLY A 114 3.36 1.94 12.41
CA GLY A 114 4.53 1.28 11.82
C GLY A 114 5.67 1.07 12.82
N GLU A 115 6.00 2.08 13.62
CA GLU A 115 7.08 2.00 14.63
C GLU A 115 6.77 0.95 15.71
N LEU A 116 5.56 1.00 16.28
CA LEU A 116 5.13 0.11 17.36
C LEU A 116 4.89 -1.34 16.89
N SER A 117 4.70 -1.55 15.59
CA SER A 117 4.65 -2.88 14.97
C SER A 117 6.00 -3.37 14.40
N GLY A 118 7.08 -2.59 14.59
CA GLY A 118 8.45 -3.04 14.33
C GLY A 118 8.95 -2.83 12.90
N LYS A 119 8.49 -1.77 12.20
CA LYS A 119 9.11 -1.35 10.94
C LYS A 119 10.59 -0.93 11.14
N PRO A 120 11.41 -0.90 10.08
CA PRO A 120 12.77 -0.39 10.17
C PRO A 120 12.83 1.09 10.58
N ALA A 121 13.80 1.47 11.41
CA ALA A 121 13.98 2.86 11.85
C ALA A 121 14.33 3.84 10.72
N THR A 122 14.77 3.33 9.56
CA THR A 122 15.03 4.12 8.34
C THR A 122 13.76 4.44 7.54
N SER A 123 12.61 3.85 7.91
CA SER A 123 11.35 4.00 7.20
C SER A 123 10.45 5.05 7.87
N GLY A 124 10.22 6.15 7.16
CA GLY A 124 9.40 7.27 7.59
C GLY A 124 8.03 7.32 6.91
N LEU A 125 7.52 8.54 6.76
CA LEU A 125 6.33 8.85 5.99
C LEU A 125 6.67 8.98 4.50
N HIS A 126 5.80 8.45 3.66
CA HIS A 126 6.02 8.48 2.21
C HIS A 126 5.68 9.85 1.62
N ILE A 127 6.51 10.29 0.68
CA ILE A 127 6.24 11.46 -0.17
C ILE A 127 5.85 10.97 -1.56
N HIS A 128 4.64 11.28 -2.01
CA HIS A 128 4.17 10.77 -3.31
C HIS A 128 4.95 11.39 -4.48
N PRO A 129 5.41 10.61 -5.48
CA PRO A 129 6.23 11.13 -6.59
C PRO A 129 5.51 12.18 -7.45
N VAL A 130 4.18 12.07 -7.53
CA VAL A 130 3.26 12.98 -8.21
C VAL A 130 2.50 13.91 -7.25
N ASN A 131 1.60 13.39 -6.41
CA ASN A 131 0.72 14.19 -5.53
C ASN A 131 1.38 14.57 -4.19
N ASN A 132 2.33 15.51 -4.20
CA ASN A 132 3.00 16.03 -3.00
C ASN A 132 2.83 17.56 -2.89
N GLY A 133 3.27 18.12 -1.76
CA GLY A 133 3.17 19.54 -1.41
C GLY A 133 3.96 20.49 -2.32
N ALA A 134 4.89 19.99 -3.15
CA ALA A 134 5.53 20.82 -4.17
C ALA A 134 4.59 21.17 -5.33
N ARG A 135 3.34 20.67 -5.31
CA ARG A 135 2.32 20.97 -6.30
C ARG A 135 1.15 21.63 -5.62
N ASP A 136 0.57 22.61 -6.32
CA ASP A 136 -0.55 23.40 -5.84
C ASP A 136 -1.83 22.54 -5.78
N HIS A 137 -1.91 21.73 -4.73
CA HIS A 137 -2.94 20.72 -4.48
C HIS A 137 -3.63 20.94 -3.12
N GLY A 138 -3.45 22.14 -2.54
CA GLY A 138 -4.20 22.60 -1.36
C GLY A 138 -3.53 22.39 -0.01
N VAL A 139 -2.38 21.71 0.08
CA VAL A 139 -1.55 21.64 1.29
C VAL A 139 -0.06 21.60 0.91
N GLU A 140 0.78 22.42 1.55
CA GLU A 140 2.25 22.46 1.31
C GLU A 140 3.01 21.27 1.94
N ASP A 141 2.31 20.29 2.50
CA ASP A 141 2.88 19.15 3.21
C ASP A 141 3.15 17.98 2.25
N ASN A 142 4.42 17.62 2.09
CA ASN A 142 4.85 16.54 1.20
C ASN A 142 4.39 15.14 1.64
N GLU A 143 4.08 14.96 2.93
CA GLU A 143 3.68 13.68 3.53
C GLU A 143 2.15 13.49 3.52
N ILE A 144 1.41 14.50 3.04
CA ILE A 144 -0.04 14.45 2.86
C ILE A 144 -0.37 14.42 1.37
N SER A 145 -1.01 13.34 0.93
CA SER A 145 -1.65 13.27 -0.38
C SER A 145 -3.11 13.70 -0.29
N VAL A 146 -3.46 14.81 -0.95
CA VAL A 146 -4.86 15.23 -1.12
C VAL A 146 -5.50 14.38 -2.21
N ILE A 147 -6.46 13.53 -1.85
CA ILE A 147 -7.22 12.67 -2.75
C ILE A 147 -8.52 13.40 -3.12
N SER A 148 -8.45 14.28 -4.12
CA SER A 148 -9.57 15.11 -4.57
C SER A 148 -10.08 14.71 -5.96
N SER A 149 -11.39 14.52 -6.10
CA SER A 149 -12.03 14.29 -7.40
C SER A 149 -11.88 15.47 -8.36
N GLU A 150 -11.90 16.70 -7.85
CA GLU A 150 -11.73 17.90 -8.66
C GLU A 150 -10.30 17.96 -9.25
N GLN A 151 -9.30 17.72 -8.40
CA GLN A 151 -7.91 17.69 -8.85
C GLN A 151 -7.65 16.54 -9.81
N ALA A 152 -8.22 15.36 -9.54
CA ALA A 152 -8.08 14.20 -10.41
C ALA A 152 -8.64 14.49 -11.82
N LYS A 153 -9.76 15.22 -11.94
CA LYS A 153 -10.30 15.68 -13.24
C LYS A 153 -9.33 16.59 -13.99
N LYS A 154 -8.57 17.44 -13.28
CA LYS A 154 -7.58 18.36 -13.87
C LYS A 154 -6.34 17.60 -14.37
N ILE A 155 -5.78 16.69 -13.57
CA ILE A 155 -4.52 15.98 -13.87
C ILE A 155 -4.73 14.83 -14.86
N TYR A 156 -5.85 14.11 -14.73
CA TYR A 156 -6.13 12.92 -15.52
C TYR A 156 -7.40 13.09 -16.36
N ALA A 157 -7.54 14.25 -17.01
CA ALA A 157 -8.72 14.60 -17.80
C ALA A 157 -9.18 13.46 -18.73
N ASP A 158 -8.26 12.82 -19.45
CA ASP A 158 -8.57 11.69 -20.34
C ASP A 158 -9.09 10.44 -19.62
N ARG A 159 -8.64 10.19 -18.38
CA ARG A 159 -9.09 9.05 -17.55
C ARG A 159 -10.52 9.26 -17.07
N PHE A 160 -10.93 10.51 -16.84
CA PHE A 160 -12.26 10.89 -16.37
C PHE A 160 -13.25 11.14 -17.51
N LEU A 161 -12.81 11.71 -18.64
CA LEU A 161 -13.65 11.92 -19.84
C LEU A 161 -14.14 10.59 -20.47
N LYS A 162 -13.41 9.48 -20.27
CA LYS A 162 -13.73 8.16 -20.83
C LYS A 162 -14.47 7.20 -19.86
N THR A 163 -14.97 7.69 -18.73
CA THR A 163 -15.64 6.82 -17.72
C THR A 163 -17.04 6.36 -18.13
N ASN A 164 -17.76 7.13 -18.95
CA ASN A 164 -19.17 6.89 -19.30
C ASN A 164 -19.47 5.57 -20.06
N LYS A 165 -18.45 4.81 -20.50
CA LYS A 165 -18.64 3.52 -21.20
C LYS A 165 -17.77 2.37 -20.64
N ARG A 166 -17.17 2.52 -19.45
CA ARG A 166 -16.37 1.44 -18.87
C ARG A 166 -17.27 0.30 -18.39
N GLN A 167 -16.98 -0.92 -18.83
CA GLN A 167 -17.71 -2.14 -18.44
C GLN A 167 -17.12 -2.83 -17.21
N SER A 168 -15.94 -2.44 -16.75
CA SER A 168 -15.27 -3.06 -15.60
C SER A 168 -14.42 -2.05 -14.84
N GLN A 169 -14.38 -2.22 -13.51
CA GLN A 169 -13.51 -1.47 -12.59
C GLN A 169 -12.40 -2.37 -12.01
N LYS A 170 -12.11 -3.53 -12.62
CA LYS A 170 -11.12 -4.48 -12.09
C LYS A 170 -9.73 -3.86 -11.87
N SER A 171 -9.35 -2.89 -12.70
CA SER A 171 -8.05 -2.20 -12.62
C SER A 171 -7.95 -1.17 -11.50
N GLN A 172 -9.04 -0.92 -10.75
CA GLN A 172 -9.00 -0.07 -9.56
C GLN A 172 -8.38 -0.77 -8.36
N TRP A 173 -8.38 -2.10 -8.32
CA TRP A 173 -7.81 -2.87 -7.20
C TRP A 173 -6.28 -2.74 -7.19
N HIS A 174 -5.73 -2.34 -6.05
CA HIS A 174 -4.29 -2.23 -5.85
C HIS A 174 -3.92 -2.17 -4.37
N SER A 175 -2.66 -2.44 -4.08
CA SER A 175 -1.98 -1.94 -2.87
C SER A 175 -1.17 -0.70 -3.25
N ASP A 176 -1.07 0.26 -2.33
CA ASP A 176 -0.36 1.51 -2.57
C ASP A 176 1.15 1.25 -2.70
N ILE A 177 1.80 2.00 -3.60
CA ILE A 177 3.26 2.24 -3.62
C ILE A 177 4.11 0.96 -3.81
N THR A 178 3.53 -0.10 -4.36
CA THR A 178 4.27 -1.34 -4.66
C THR A 178 5.27 -1.22 -5.83
N PHE A 179 5.46 -0.01 -6.37
CA PHE A 179 6.52 0.30 -7.34
C PHE A 179 7.81 0.77 -6.65
N GLU A 180 7.78 1.03 -5.33
CA GLU A 180 8.96 1.41 -4.56
C GLU A 180 9.63 0.17 -3.94
N PRO A 181 10.97 0.16 -3.79
CA PRO A 181 11.68 -0.91 -3.07
C PRO A 181 11.17 -1.13 -1.63
N ILE A 182 10.84 -0.05 -0.93
CA ILE A 182 10.24 -0.05 0.41
C ILE A 182 8.80 0.48 0.30
N PRO A 183 7.80 -0.40 0.11
CA PRO A 183 6.42 0.02 -0.07
C PRO A 183 5.75 0.35 1.28
N SER A 184 4.50 0.82 1.18
CA SER A 184 3.70 1.17 2.34
C SER A 184 3.36 -0.03 3.22
N ASP A 185 3.33 0.27 4.51
CA ASP A 185 3.07 -0.64 5.61
C ASP A 185 1.63 -0.45 6.10
N TYR A 186 1.29 0.76 6.55
CA TYR A 186 -0.07 1.23 6.80
C TYR A 186 -0.34 2.49 5.99
N ALA A 187 -1.61 2.62 5.60
CA ALA A 187 -2.12 3.85 5.04
C ALA A 187 -3.40 4.27 5.76
N LEU A 188 -3.58 5.57 5.88
CA LEU A 188 -4.68 6.20 6.57
C LEU A 188 -5.34 7.20 5.63
N LEU A 189 -6.66 7.08 5.45
CA LEU A 189 -7.47 8.02 4.68
C LEU A 189 -8.56 8.61 5.58
N ARG A 190 -8.63 9.94 5.63
CA ARG A 190 -9.71 10.70 6.28
C ARG A 190 -10.43 11.55 5.23
N LEU A 191 -11.75 11.38 5.08
CA LEU A 191 -12.52 12.20 4.14
C LEU A 191 -12.86 13.56 4.73
N THR A 192 -12.62 14.62 3.97
CA THR A 192 -12.93 16.01 4.34
C THR A 192 -14.11 16.58 3.57
N GLU A 193 -14.50 15.95 2.47
CA GLU A 193 -15.65 16.31 1.65
C GLU A 193 -16.24 15.05 1.03
N LEU A 194 -17.58 14.96 1.02
CA LEU A 194 -18.32 13.80 0.52
C LEU A 194 -19.33 14.24 -0.54
N PRO A 195 -19.55 13.40 -1.58
CA PRO A 195 -20.70 13.58 -2.44
C PRO A 195 -21.99 13.25 -1.67
N SER A 196 -23.12 13.70 -2.19
CA SER A 196 -24.45 13.39 -1.64
C SER A 196 -24.74 11.88 -1.54
N THR A 197 -24.14 11.08 -2.44
CA THR A 197 -24.10 9.61 -2.38
C THR A 197 -23.00 9.08 -3.29
N GLY A 198 -22.61 7.81 -3.12
CA GLY A 198 -21.50 7.19 -3.84
C GLY A 198 -20.14 7.58 -3.27
N GLY A 199 -19.06 7.20 -3.96
CA GLY A 199 -17.70 7.51 -3.52
C GLY A 199 -17.14 6.54 -2.47
N ASP A 200 -17.79 5.40 -2.30
CA ASP A 200 -17.40 4.33 -1.38
C ASP A 200 -15.99 3.80 -1.70
N THR A 201 -15.35 3.24 -0.69
CA THR A 201 -14.09 2.51 -0.87
C THR A 201 -14.30 1.04 -0.54
N LEU A 202 -13.74 0.15 -1.37
CA LEU A 202 -13.73 -1.28 -1.12
C LEU A 202 -12.32 -1.72 -0.72
N TRP A 203 -12.24 -2.73 0.15
CA TRP A 203 -11.02 -3.44 0.51
C TRP A 203 -11.22 -4.95 0.33
N ALA A 204 -10.14 -5.66 0.04
CA ALA A 204 -10.12 -7.11 -0.18
C ALA A 204 -8.94 -7.74 0.58
N SER A 205 -9.17 -8.89 1.22
CA SER A 205 -8.15 -9.58 2.02
C SER A 205 -7.22 -10.41 1.13
N GLY A 206 -5.93 -10.08 1.13
CA GLY A 206 -4.90 -10.87 0.47
C GLY A 206 -4.60 -12.20 1.18
N TYR A 207 -4.89 -12.28 2.49
CA TYR A 207 -4.86 -13.55 3.24
C TYR A 207 -5.94 -14.51 2.79
N GLU A 208 -7.18 -14.04 2.72
CA GLU A 208 -8.30 -14.88 2.26
C GLU A 208 -8.11 -15.30 0.80
N LEU A 209 -7.55 -14.41 -0.03
CA LEU A 209 -7.18 -14.74 -1.40
C LEU A 209 -6.18 -15.90 -1.44
N TYR A 210 -5.12 -15.87 -0.62
CA TYR A 210 -4.14 -16.95 -0.52
C TYR A 210 -4.79 -18.25 0.00
N ASP A 211 -5.60 -18.16 1.07
CA ASP A 211 -6.27 -19.28 1.72
C ASP A 211 -7.23 -20.06 0.78
N ARG A 212 -7.70 -19.43 -0.31
CA ARG A 212 -8.55 -20.07 -1.34
C ARG A 212 -7.75 -20.83 -2.39
N ILE A 213 -6.46 -20.53 -2.56
CA ILE A 213 -5.61 -21.19 -3.53
C ILE A 213 -5.28 -22.60 -3.03
N SER A 214 -5.41 -23.60 -3.89
CA SER A 214 -5.08 -24.98 -3.54
C SER A 214 -3.61 -25.12 -3.09
N LYS A 215 -3.32 -26.04 -2.16
CA LYS A 215 -1.96 -26.26 -1.64
C LYS A 215 -0.87 -26.45 -2.72
N PRO A 216 -1.12 -27.18 -3.83
CA PRO A 216 -0.12 -27.29 -4.91
C PRO A 216 0.21 -25.94 -5.56
N LEU A 217 -0.80 -25.10 -5.80
CA LEU A 217 -0.58 -23.77 -6.36
C LEU A 217 0.03 -22.81 -5.34
N GLN A 218 -0.35 -22.88 -4.06
CA GLN A 218 0.33 -22.13 -2.99
C GLN A 218 1.83 -22.41 -3.02
N LYS A 219 2.23 -23.70 -3.02
CA LYS A 219 3.64 -24.11 -3.09
C LYS A 219 4.35 -23.62 -4.36
N PHE A 220 3.65 -23.59 -5.48
CA PHE A 220 4.19 -23.05 -6.73
C PHE A 220 4.51 -21.54 -6.61
N PHE A 221 3.67 -20.76 -5.94
CA PHE A 221 3.86 -19.31 -5.81
C PHE A 221 4.79 -18.87 -4.66
N ASP A 222 4.92 -19.68 -3.59
CA ASP A 222 5.68 -19.36 -2.37
C ASP A 222 7.16 -18.98 -2.60
N GLY A 223 7.74 -19.28 -3.77
CA GLY A 223 9.13 -18.93 -4.13
C GLY A 223 9.28 -17.92 -5.27
N LEU A 224 8.19 -17.46 -5.87
CA LEU A 224 8.25 -16.59 -7.04
C LEU A 224 8.38 -15.12 -6.65
N THR A 225 9.04 -14.35 -7.52
CA THR A 225 9.10 -12.89 -7.45
C THR A 225 8.38 -12.29 -8.66
N ALA A 226 7.95 -11.04 -8.52
CA ALA A 226 7.33 -10.27 -9.58
C ALA A 226 8.00 -8.91 -9.71
N TYR A 227 8.03 -8.40 -10.94
CA TYR A 227 8.48 -7.07 -11.30
C TYR A 227 7.31 -6.09 -11.22
N TYR A 228 7.52 -4.99 -10.53
CA TYR A 228 6.56 -3.92 -10.33
C TYR A 228 7.15 -2.64 -10.92
N ALA A 229 6.30 -1.85 -11.57
CA ALA A 229 6.68 -0.56 -12.13
C ALA A 229 5.47 0.38 -12.15
N GLN A 230 5.75 1.69 -12.24
CA GLN A 230 4.71 2.70 -12.47
C GLN A 230 5.09 3.69 -13.60
N PRO A 231 5.15 3.21 -14.86
CA PRO A 231 5.55 4.05 -16.00
C PRO A 231 4.61 5.24 -16.22
N GLY A 232 3.32 5.07 -15.90
CA GLY A 232 2.31 6.11 -16.10
C GLY A 232 2.54 7.41 -15.31
N PHE A 233 3.34 7.38 -14.24
CA PHE A 233 3.70 8.62 -13.52
C PHE A 233 4.73 9.45 -14.28
N LYS A 234 5.72 8.81 -14.90
CA LYS A 234 6.69 9.51 -15.75
C LYS A 234 6.01 10.06 -16.99
N GLU A 235 5.17 9.27 -17.64
CA GLU A 235 4.36 9.72 -18.79
C GLU A 235 3.48 10.93 -18.44
N ALA A 236 2.80 10.89 -17.28
CA ALA A 236 2.01 12.02 -16.82
C ALA A 236 2.86 13.26 -16.50
N ALA A 237 4.08 13.07 -15.99
CA ALA A 237 5.02 14.15 -15.72
C ALA A 237 5.48 14.85 -16.99
N ASP A 238 5.92 14.06 -17.97
CA ASP A 238 6.39 14.55 -19.26
C ASP A 238 5.26 15.25 -20.03
N HIS A 239 4.04 14.68 -20.03
CA HIS A 239 2.88 15.28 -20.69
C HIS A 239 2.44 16.63 -20.07
N ASN A 240 2.59 16.77 -18.75
CA ASN A 240 2.14 17.97 -18.03
C ASN A 240 3.31 18.94 -17.69
N GLY A 241 4.52 18.68 -18.18
CA GLY A 241 5.67 19.58 -18.04
C GLY A 241 6.20 19.75 -16.62
N PHE A 242 6.10 18.72 -15.77
CA PHE A 242 6.67 18.72 -14.42
C PHE A 242 7.65 17.57 -14.21
N SER A 243 8.50 17.65 -13.19
CA SER A 243 9.38 16.56 -12.77
C SER A 243 8.76 15.75 -11.61
N LEU A 244 9.08 14.46 -11.57
CA LEU A 244 8.78 13.63 -10.40
C LEU A 244 9.62 14.07 -9.20
N PHE A 245 9.09 13.84 -8.00
CA PHE A 245 9.85 14.05 -6.77
C PHE A 245 10.97 13.01 -6.64
N SER A 246 12.21 13.43 -6.89
CA SER A 246 13.37 12.55 -7.06
C SER A 246 14.27 12.42 -5.82
N THR A 247 14.01 13.16 -4.74
CA THR A 247 14.73 13.01 -3.46
C THR A 247 14.15 11.83 -2.65
N PRO A 248 14.77 11.41 -1.53
CA PRO A 248 14.26 10.31 -0.72
C PRO A 248 12.78 10.50 -0.34
N ARG A 249 11.94 9.52 -0.69
CA ARG A 249 10.48 9.53 -0.46
C ARG A 249 10.11 8.77 0.82
N GLY A 250 10.81 9.05 1.91
CA GLY A 250 10.57 8.44 3.22
C GLY A 250 11.46 7.25 3.57
N ALA A 251 12.21 6.70 2.61
CA ALA A 251 13.22 5.67 2.84
C ALA A 251 14.44 5.95 1.94
N PRO A 252 15.67 5.60 2.37
CA PRO A 252 16.89 5.85 1.58
C PRO A 252 16.92 5.10 0.25
N GLU A 253 16.23 3.96 0.15
CA GLU A 253 16.10 3.17 -1.08
C GLU A 253 15.07 3.74 -2.06
N ASN A 254 14.10 4.52 -1.58
CA ASN A 254 13.02 5.11 -2.38
C ASN A 254 13.45 6.49 -2.91
N ILE A 255 14.36 6.51 -3.87
CA ILE A 255 14.96 7.75 -4.41
C ILE A 255 15.01 7.70 -5.94
N GLY A 256 15.11 8.86 -6.59
CA GLY A 256 15.24 8.98 -8.05
C GLY A 256 13.90 8.98 -8.77
N ASP A 257 13.92 8.91 -10.10
CA ASP A 257 12.72 8.94 -10.95
C ASP A 257 12.40 7.57 -11.60
N VAL A 258 13.19 6.54 -11.31
CA VAL A 258 12.92 5.15 -11.68
C VAL A 258 12.03 4.53 -10.61
N LEU A 259 10.76 4.31 -10.96
CA LEU A 259 9.74 3.77 -10.06
C LEU A 259 9.52 2.28 -10.36
N GLU A 260 10.49 1.48 -9.97
CA GLU A 260 10.53 0.05 -10.24
C GLU A 260 11.00 -0.74 -9.01
N ALA A 261 10.44 -1.95 -8.83
CA ALA A 261 10.77 -2.82 -7.72
C ALA A 261 10.61 -4.30 -8.07
N ILE A 262 11.25 -5.15 -7.27
CA ILE A 262 11.06 -6.60 -7.28
C ILE A 262 10.54 -7.00 -5.91
N HIS A 263 9.43 -7.73 -5.89
CA HIS A 263 8.83 -8.23 -4.66
C HIS A 263 8.39 -9.69 -4.80
N PRO A 264 8.23 -10.43 -3.69
CA PRO A 264 7.53 -11.72 -3.69
C PRO A 264 6.16 -11.67 -4.40
N VAL A 265 5.79 -12.79 -5.03
CA VAL A 265 4.40 -13.06 -5.42
C VAL A 265 3.55 -13.34 -4.19
N ILE A 266 4.08 -14.14 -3.25
CA ILE A 266 3.50 -14.39 -1.93
C ILE A 266 4.42 -13.77 -0.89
N ARG A 267 3.91 -12.82 -0.11
CA ARG A 267 4.68 -12.20 0.97
C ARG A 267 4.20 -12.67 2.33
N THR A 268 5.09 -12.53 3.31
CA THR A 268 4.75 -12.66 4.73
C THR A 268 4.48 -11.28 5.31
N ASN A 269 3.41 -11.14 6.08
CA ASN A 269 3.19 -9.94 6.90
C ASN A 269 3.98 -10.09 8.22
N PRO A 270 4.92 -9.18 8.55
CA PRO A 270 5.77 -9.31 9.72
C PRO A 270 5.02 -9.18 11.06
N VAL A 271 3.82 -8.61 11.06
CA VAL A 271 3.02 -8.39 12.26
C VAL A 271 2.24 -9.65 12.62
N THR A 272 1.67 -10.32 11.62
CA THR A 272 0.82 -11.51 11.82
C THR A 272 1.54 -12.83 11.56
N GLY A 273 2.65 -12.80 10.83
CA GLY A 273 3.33 -13.99 10.30
C GLY A 273 2.51 -14.73 9.24
N TRP A 274 1.48 -14.11 8.66
CA TRP A 274 0.60 -14.74 7.69
C TRP A 274 1.03 -14.48 6.24
N LYS A 275 0.77 -15.47 5.38
CA LYS A 275 0.99 -15.37 3.93
C LYS A 275 -0.14 -14.63 3.24
N SER A 276 0.21 -13.69 2.36
CA SER A 276 -0.70 -12.95 1.49
C SER A 276 -0.20 -13.00 0.04
N VAL A 277 -1.11 -13.12 -0.92
CA VAL A 277 -0.77 -12.79 -2.31
C VAL A 277 -0.40 -11.30 -2.35
N PHE A 278 0.68 -10.93 -3.02
CA PHE A 278 1.14 -9.55 -3.14
C PHE A 278 1.13 -9.05 -4.60
N ALA A 279 1.30 -9.96 -5.55
CA ALA A 279 1.26 -9.70 -6.99
C ALA A 279 -0.16 -9.42 -7.52
N VAL A 280 -0.77 -8.34 -7.05
CA VAL A 280 -2.10 -7.88 -7.44
C VAL A 280 -2.07 -6.39 -7.74
N GLY A 281 -2.85 -6.01 -8.76
CA GLY A 281 -3.11 -4.61 -9.09
C GLY A 281 -2.29 -4.12 -10.27
N HIS A 282 -2.28 -2.81 -10.46
CA HIS A 282 -1.80 -2.20 -11.71
C HIS A 282 -0.29 -1.95 -11.75
N HIS A 283 0.42 -2.05 -10.62
CA HIS A 283 1.87 -1.90 -10.59
C HIS A 283 2.62 -3.17 -10.98
N VAL A 284 2.08 -4.36 -10.70
CA VAL A 284 2.72 -5.62 -11.07
C VAL A 284 2.63 -5.83 -12.58
N GLN A 285 3.78 -6.03 -13.22
CA GLN A 285 3.89 -6.14 -14.68
C GLN A 285 4.17 -7.57 -15.12
N HIS A 286 4.98 -8.32 -14.36
CA HIS A 286 5.46 -9.63 -14.76
C HIS A 286 5.86 -10.49 -13.56
N ILE A 287 5.60 -11.80 -13.60
CA ILE A 287 6.10 -12.79 -12.63
C ILE A 287 7.35 -13.43 -13.23
N HIS A 288 8.49 -13.30 -12.54
CA HIS A 288 9.76 -13.84 -13.01
C HIS A 288 9.73 -15.37 -13.11
N GLY A 289 10.44 -15.89 -14.09
CA GLY A 289 10.55 -17.32 -14.37
C GLY A 289 9.34 -17.92 -15.10
N LEU A 290 8.30 -17.13 -15.36
CA LEU A 290 7.16 -17.54 -16.19
C LEU A 290 7.23 -16.89 -17.57
N SER A 291 6.62 -17.54 -18.57
CA SER A 291 6.38 -16.88 -19.85
C SER A 291 5.42 -15.70 -19.70
N GLU A 292 5.36 -14.82 -20.70
CA GLU A 292 4.44 -13.68 -20.70
C GLU A 292 2.97 -14.12 -20.56
N ASP A 293 2.57 -15.17 -21.27
CA ASP A 293 1.21 -15.71 -21.22
C ASP A 293 0.86 -16.31 -19.86
N GLU A 294 1.77 -17.09 -19.26
CA GLU A 294 1.57 -17.66 -17.92
C GLU A 294 1.50 -16.57 -16.85
N SER A 295 2.45 -15.62 -16.88
CA SER A 295 2.46 -14.47 -15.99
C SER A 295 1.16 -13.70 -16.10
N LYS A 296 0.74 -13.35 -17.33
CA LYS A 296 -0.50 -12.63 -17.58
C LYS A 296 -1.70 -13.40 -17.06
N TYR A 297 -1.78 -14.70 -17.32
CA TYR A 297 -2.87 -15.55 -16.84
C TYR A 297 -3.00 -15.49 -15.32
N PHE A 298 -1.90 -15.67 -14.57
CA PHE A 298 -1.95 -15.69 -13.11
C PHE A 298 -2.26 -14.31 -12.52
N LEU A 299 -1.69 -13.23 -13.05
CA LEU A 299 -2.00 -11.87 -12.60
C LEU A 299 -3.48 -11.52 -12.84
N ASP A 300 -4.03 -11.83 -14.02
CA ASP A 300 -5.47 -11.66 -14.29
C ASP A 300 -6.32 -12.57 -13.39
N TRP A 301 -5.86 -13.79 -13.09
CA TRP A 301 -6.57 -14.72 -12.21
C TRP A 301 -6.64 -14.23 -10.77
N PHE A 302 -5.56 -13.68 -10.21
CA PHE A 302 -5.59 -13.11 -8.86
C PHE A 302 -6.60 -11.97 -8.76
N VAL A 303 -6.65 -11.07 -9.75
CA VAL A 303 -7.66 -10.01 -9.81
C VAL A 303 -9.07 -10.59 -9.99
N ARG A 304 -9.23 -11.63 -10.82
CA ARG A 304 -10.51 -12.33 -11.00
C ARG A 304 -11.05 -12.88 -9.67
N LEU A 305 -10.19 -13.54 -8.90
CA LEU A 305 -10.57 -14.07 -7.59
C LEU A 305 -11.03 -12.96 -6.65
N ILE A 306 -10.47 -11.76 -6.72
CA ILE A 306 -11.00 -10.63 -5.94
C ILE A 306 -12.40 -10.28 -6.41
N VAL A 307 -12.59 -9.97 -7.69
CA VAL A 307 -13.87 -9.44 -8.20
C VAL A 307 -15.03 -10.44 -8.16
N GLU A 308 -14.75 -11.75 -8.24
CA GLU A 308 -15.78 -12.80 -8.21
C GLU A 308 -16.16 -13.25 -6.80
N ASN A 309 -15.38 -12.88 -5.77
CA ASN A 309 -15.61 -13.31 -4.39
C ASN A 309 -15.92 -12.10 -3.51
N HIS A 310 -17.19 -11.72 -3.42
CA HIS A 310 -17.60 -10.58 -2.59
C HIS A 310 -17.42 -10.83 -1.08
N ASP A 311 -17.29 -12.09 -0.66
CA ASP A 311 -17.15 -12.53 0.73
C ASP A 311 -15.72 -12.36 1.30
N LEU A 312 -14.73 -12.10 0.45
CA LEU A 312 -13.39 -11.67 0.89
C LEU A 312 -13.21 -10.15 0.95
N GLN A 313 -14.27 -9.41 0.66
CA GLN A 313 -14.27 -7.96 0.53
C GLN A 313 -15.08 -7.28 1.65
N VAL A 314 -14.73 -6.03 1.93
CA VAL A 314 -15.57 -5.09 2.70
C VAL A 314 -15.73 -3.80 1.90
N ARG A 315 -16.94 -3.25 1.89
CA ARG A 315 -17.25 -1.95 1.29
C ARG A 315 -17.59 -0.97 2.42
N ASN A 316 -16.81 0.09 2.56
CA ASN A 316 -17.16 1.19 3.47
C ASN A 316 -17.89 2.27 2.69
N ARG A 317 -19.14 2.52 3.10
CA ARG A 317 -19.82 3.75 2.76
C ARG A 317 -19.37 4.85 3.72
N TRP A 318 -18.82 5.91 3.15
CA TRP A 318 -18.47 7.11 3.91
C TRP A 318 -19.77 7.84 4.29
N GLN A 319 -19.94 8.14 5.58
CA GLN A 319 -21.19 8.69 6.11
C GLN A 319 -21.04 10.11 6.64
N ASN A 320 -19.85 10.44 7.16
CA ASN A 320 -19.58 11.75 7.76
C ASN A 320 -18.30 12.36 7.23
N VAL A 321 -18.23 13.69 7.29
CA VAL A 321 -16.95 14.40 7.26
C VAL A 321 -16.09 13.88 8.42
N ASN A 322 -14.80 13.71 8.16
CA ASN A 322 -13.81 13.10 9.04
C ASN A 322 -14.05 11.63 9.40
N ASP A 323 -14.89 10.90 8.65
CA ASP A 323 -14.79 9.43 8.67
C ASP A 323 -13.38 9.02 8.21
N LEU A 324 -12.81 8.02 8.89
CA LEU A 324 -11.42 7.63 8.77
C LEU A 324 -11.29 6.11 8.64
N ALA A 325 -10.42 5.66 7.73
CA ALA A 325 -10.03 4.27 7.60
C ALA A 325 -8.51 4.12 7.70
N ILE A 326 -8.05 3.08 8.36
CA ILE A 326 -6.64 2.66 8.42
C ILE A 326 -6.56 1.23 7.91
N TRP A 327 -5.67 0.94 6.97
CA TRP A 327 -5.49 -0.42 6.46
C TRP A 327 -4.02 -0.82 6.42
N ASP A 328 -3.77 -2.12 6.52
CA ASP A 328 -2.44 -2.72 6.36
C ASP A 328 -2.21 -2.99 4.87
N ASN A 329 -1.40 -2.14 4.25
CA ASN A 329 -1.12 -2.17 2.83
C ASN A 329 -0.23 -3.36 2.43
N ARG A 330 0.34 -4.08 3.41
CA ARG A 330 1.12 -5.31 3.17
C ARG A 330 0.24 -6.48 2.77
N SER A 331 -1.06 -6.49 3.09
CA SER A 331 -1.89 -7.69 2.91
C SER A 331 -3.33 -7.39 2.47
N VAL A 332 -3.56 -6.18 1.98
CA VAL A 332 -4.89 -5.70 1.56
C VAL A 332 -4.78 -4.95 0.24
N TYR A 333 -5.79 -5.16 -0.61
CA TYR A 333 -6.03 -4.37 -1.80
C TYR A 333 -7.22 -3.47 -1.57
N HIS A 334 -7.26 -2.32 -2.24
CA HIS A 334 -8.40 -1.42 -2.18
C HIS A 334 -8.74 -0.83 -3.54
N ALA A 335 -9.98 -0.35 -3.66
CA ALA A 335 -10.52 0.29 -4.85
C ALA A 335 -11.45 1.44 -4.46
N ALA A 336 -11.22 2.63 -5.00
CA ALA A 336 -12.15 3.74 -4.90
C ALA A 336 -13.30 3.57 -5.91
N THR A 337 -14.53 3.87 -5.49
CA THR A 337 -15.72 3.79 -6.36
C THR A 337 -16.02 5.15 -6.98
N PRO A 338 -15.84 5.34 -8.29
CA PRO A 338 -16.07 6.63 -8.95
C PRO A 338 -17.54 6.83 -9.39
N ASP A 339 -18.50 6.18 -8.73
CA ASP A 339 -19.92 6.13 -9.11
C ASP A 339 -20.67 7.46 -8.90
N TYR A 340 -20.06 8.42 -8.21
CA TYR A 340 -20.54 9.79 -8.05
C TYR A 340 -20.10 10.72 -9.19
N LEU A 341 -19.08 10.33 -9.97
CA LEU A 341 -18.52 11.18 -11.01
C LEU A 341 -19.49 11.32 -12.18
N HIS A 342 -19.60 12.54 -12.71
CA HIS A 342 -20.48 12.90 -13.84
C HIS A 342 -21.99 12.74 -13.56
N GLN A 343 -22.39 12.50 -12.31
CA GLN A 343 -23.79 12.38 -11.89
C GLN A 343 -24.35 13.65 -11.23
N GLY A 344 -23.55 14.72 -11.12
CA GLY A 344 -23.94 15.94 -10.42
C GLY A 344 -24.12 15.75 -8.90
N LEU A 345 -23.47 14.72 -8.32
CA LEU A 345 -23.64 14.33 -6.92
C LEU A 345 -22.72 15.07 -5.93
N GLY A 346 -21.86 15.95 -6.43
CA GLY A 346 -20.85 16.69 -5.64
C GLY A 346 -19.44 16.14 -5.80
N GLU A 347 -18.49 16.74 -5.09
CA GLU A 347 -17.09 16.33 -5.08
C GLU A 347 -16.77 15.43 -3.88
N ARG A 348 -15.61 14.78 -3.95
CA ARG A 348 -15.06 13.91 -2.89
C ARG A 348 -13.62 14.30 -2.66
N THR A 349 -13.29 14.67 -1.42
CA THR A 349 -11.94 15.06 -1.04
C THR A 349 -11.56 14.34 0.27
N GLY A 350 -10.32 13.86 0.34
CA GLY A 350 -9.77 13.29 1.56
C GLY A 350 -8.27 13.51 1.70
N SER A 351 -7.79 13.48 2.93
CA SER A 351 -6.37 13.57 3.27
C SER A 351 -5.82 12.16 3.51
N ARG A 352 -4.77 11.77 2.79
CA ARG A 352 -4.10 10.47 2.96
C ARG A 352 -2.67 10.66 3.44
N SER A 353 -2.33 9.98 4.53
CA SER A 353 -0.95 9.81 5.00
C SER A 353 -0.58 8.34 4.91
N VAL A 354 0.70 8.08 4.65
CA VAL A 354 1.18 6.73 4.38
C VAL A 354 2.50 6.53 5.10
N SER A 355 2.60 5.45 5.88
CA SER A 355 3.87 5.04 6.46
C SER A 355 4.52 3.92 5.63
N LEU A 356 5.85 3.95 5.57
CA LEU A 356 6.66 2.96 4.87
C LEU A 356 7.08 1.82 5.79
N GLY A 357 7.21 0.64 5.20
CA GLY A 357 7.42 -0.59 5.96
C GLY A 357 8.81 -1.16 5.78
N GLU A 358 8.88 -2.47 5.83
CA GLU A 358 10.04 -3.24 5.44
C GLU A 358 10.05 -3.54 3.93
N LYS A 359 11.24 -3.87 3.41
CA LYS A 359 11.35 -4.51 2.10
C LYS A 359 10.51 -5.81 2.12
N PRO A 360 9.57 -6.02 1.18
CA PRO A 360 8.71 -7.20 1.22
C PRO A 360 9.53 -8.49 1.10
N TYR A 361 9.21 -9.46 1.96
CA TYR A 361 9.92 -10.73 2.05
C TYR A 361 8.95 -11.90 2.16
N PHE A 362 9.46 -13.10 1.92
CA PHE A 362 8.76 -14.36 2.14
C PHE A 362 9.47 -15.15 3.24
N ASP A 363 8.73 -15.56 4.26
CA ASP A 363 9.21 -16.46 5.29
C ASP A 363 8.76 -17.90 4.97
N PRO A 364 9.69 -18.84 4.70
CA PRO A 364 9.35 -20.25 4.50
C PRO A 364 8.64 -20.90 5.70
N GLN A 365 8.78 -20.33 6.90
CA GLN A 365 8.13 -20.79 8.13
C GLN A 365 6.77 -20.12 8.38
N SER A 366 6.42 -19.08 7.62
CA SER A 366 5.10 -18.46 7.73
C SER A 366 3.99 -19.42 7.32
N VAL A 367 2.79 -19.17 7.82
CA VAL A 367 1.62 -20.00 7.58
C VAL A 367 0.53 -19.19 6.90
N SER A 368 -0.44 -19.89 6.31
CA SER A 368 -1.67 -19.25 5.86
C SER A 368 -2.48 -18.75 7.07
N ARG A 369 -3.38 -17.79 6.86
CA ARG A 369 -4.15 -17.23 7.98
C ARG A 369 -5.07 -18.30 8.59
N ARG A 370 -5.77 -19.08 7.77
CA ARG A 370 -6.62 -20.18 8.27
C ARG A 370 -5.85 -21.17 9.14
N GLU A 371 -4.66 -21.59 8.70
CA GLU A 371 -3.80 -22.48 9.50
C GLU A 371 -3.36 -21.87 10.83
N ALA A 372 -3.13 -20.55 10.87
CA ALA A 372 -2.77 -19.86 12.11
C ALA A 372 -3.96 -19.79 13.08
N LEU A 373 -5.14 -19.45 12.57
CA LEU A 373 -6.36 -19.31 13.37
C LEU A 373 -6.92 -20.65 13.85
N GLU A 374 -6.71 -21.75 13.12
CA GLU A 374 -7.08 -23.10 13.57
C GLU A 374 -6.23 -23.60 14.75
N LYS A 375 -5.04 -23.01 14.97
CA LYS A 375 -4.10 -23.39 16.03
C LYS A 375 -4.19 -22.50 17.28
N ALA A 376 -4.86 -21.35 17.17
CA ALA A 376 -5.03 -20.37 18.24
C ALA A 376 -6.27 -20.72 19.08
#